data_AF-A0A7Y8X4J3-F1
#
_entry.id   AF-A0A7Y8X4J3-F1
#
_cell.length_a   1.000
_cell.length_b   1.000
_cell.length_c   1.000
_cell.angle_alpha   90.00
_cell.angle_beta   90.00
_cell.angle_gamma   90.00
#
_symmetry.space_group_name_H-M   'P 1'
#
loop_
_entity.id
_entity.type
_entity.pdbx_description
1 polymer ?
#
loop_
_entity_poly.entity_id
_entity_poly.type
_entity_poly.pdbx_seq_one_letter_code
_entity_poly.pdbx_strand_id
1 'polypeptide(L)'
;MSIAIAVTSADLVLPAPDRHTPTAAVLRPPGQLDLEGGLAEVGTLLEHHSHVLAVVPTWLPPAAVRRLHTVRAILETDRIALLDVDLPPLGTALLVRQLRQLSVCDFSPGVIAAAARLLSHYIHAGALLGSVARLDRVPVGLKAHARSWSPGAQFAVLAHPTPHLARLGTSGAGAGGS
;
A
#
# COMPACT_ATOMS: atom_id res chain seq x y z
N MET A 1 -15.17 -18.88 6.22
CA MET A 1 -16.03 -17.77 5.70
C MET A 1 -15.20 -16.92 4.74
N SER A 2 -15.74 -16.41 3.63
CA SER A 2 -14.92 -15.65 2.65
C SER A 2 -14.83 -14.17 2.99
N ILE A 3 -13.62 -13.60 3.02
CA ILE A 3 -13.34 -12.18 3.25
C ILE A 3 -12.72 -11.61 1.96
N ALA A 4 -13.25 -10.49 1.48
CA ALA A 4 -12.67 -9.78 0.34
C ALA A 4 -11.70 -8.70 0.82
N ILE A 5 -10.51 -8.67 0.21
CA ILE A 5 -9.57 -7.55 0.35
C ILE A 5 -9.83 -6.58 -0.81
N ALA A 6 -10.19 -5.34 -0.49
CA ALA A 6 -10.50 -4.31 -1.46
C ALA A 6 -9.42 -3.22 -1.52
N VAL A 7 -9.14 -2.73 -2.72
CA VAL A 7 -8.17 -1.66 -3.00
C VAL A 7 -8.79 -0.63 -3.93
N THR A 8 -8.21 0.56 -4.01
CA THR A 8 -8.75 1.67 -4.82
C THR A 8 -8.05 1.87 -6.16
N SER A 9 -7.08 1.01 -6.50
CA SER A 9 -6.38 1.00 -7.79
C SER A 9 -5.93 -0.42 -8.14
N ALA A 10 -5.97 -0.76 -9.43
CA ALA A 10 -5.45 -2.02 -9.95
C ALA A 10 -3.92 -2.14 -9.77
N ASP A 11 -3.19 -1.03 -9.69
CA ASP A 11 -1.74 -1.02 -9.47
C ASP A 11 -1.33 -1.61 -8.11
N LEU A 12 -2.26 -1.68 -7.16
CA LEU A 12 -2.06 -2.29 -5.85
C LEU A 12 -2.26 -3.80 -5.85
N VAL A 13 -2.71 -4.39 -6.96
CA VAL A 13 -2.99 -5.82 -7.09
C VAL A 13 -1.76 -6.53 -7.62
N LEU A 14 -0.89 -6.96 -6.72
CA LEU A 14 0.23 -7.83 -7.10
C LEU A 14 -0.26 -9.25 -7.45
N PRO A 15 0.43 -9.94 -8.38
CA PRO A 15 0.15 -11.34 -8.68
C PRO A 15 0.31 -12.20 -7.44
N ALA A 16 -0.59 -13.17 -7.28
CA ALA A 16 -0.49 -14.15 -6.21
C ALA A 16 0.72 -15.07 -6.44
N PRO A 17 1.42 -15.53 -5.39
CA PRO A 17 2.45 -16.56 -5.52
C PRO A 17 1.87 -17.95 -5.82
N ASP A 18 0.59 -18.15 -5.51
CA ASP A 18 -0.10 -19.42 -5.60
C ASP A 18 -1.47 -19.26 -6.30
N ARG A 19 -2.04 -20.39 -6.69
CA ARG A 19 -3.32 -20.49 -7.40
C ARG A 19 -4.56 -20.39 -6.50
N HIS A 20 -4.38 -20.38 -5.19
CA HIS A 20 -5.48 -20.46 -4.21
C HIS A 20 -5.83 -19.09 -3.61
N THR A 21 -4.93 -18.11 -3.74
CA THR A 21 -5.13 -16.75 -3.26
C THR A 21 -6.14 -15.99 -4.14
N PRO A 22 -7.31 -15.59 -3.62
CA PRO A 22 -8.34 -14.87 -4.37
C PRO A 22 -7.80 -13.52 -4.82
N THR A 23 -8.30 -12.96 -5.93
CA THR A 23 -7.92 -11.61 -6.37
C THR A 23 -8.42 -10.52 -5.41
N ALA A 24 -7.72 -9.39 -5.32
CA ALA A 24 -8.26 -8.23 -4.63
C ALA A 24 -9.40 -7.61 -5.46
N ALA A 25 -10.43 -7.14 -4.77
CA ALA A 25 -11.48 -6.33 -5.38
C ALA A 25 -10.95 -4.91 -5.61
N VAL A 26 -11.13 -4.37 -6.82
CA VAL A 26 -10.70 -3.01 -7.14
C VAL A 26 -11.94 -2.11 -7.13
N LEU A 27 -12.05 -1.27 -6.11
CA LEU A 27 -13.10 -0.28 -5.97
C LEU A 27 -12.79 0.93 -6.85
N ARG A 28 -13.76 1.34 -7.66
CA ARG A 28 -13.53 2.41 -8.62
C ARG A 28 -13.53 3.79 -7.94
N PRO A 29 -12.60 4.68 -8.31
CA PRO A 29 -12.52 6.01 -7.72
C PRO A 29 -13.70 6.88 -8.14
N PRO A 30 -13.95 7.99 -7.42
CA PRO A 30 -15.15 8.77 -7.58
C PRO A 30 -15.35 9.46 -8.94
N GLY A 31 -14.30 9.55 -9.76
CA GLY A 31 -14.36 10.10 -11.12
C GLY A 31 -14.66 9.06 -12.20
N GLN A 32 -14.64 7.76 -11.88
CA GLN A 32 -14.98 6.68 -12.81
C GLN A 32 -16.38 6.11 -12.57
N LEU A 33 -16.84 6.14 -11.33
CA LEU A 33 -18.13 5.60 -10.92
C LEU A 33 -18.83 6.62 -10.00
N ASP A 34 -20.12 6.83 -10.22
CA ASP A 34 -20.94 7.66 -9.35
C ASP A 34 -21.21 6.97 -8.01
N LEU A 35 -21.98 7.63 -7.13
CA LEU A 35 -22.25 7.09 -5.79
C LEU A 35 -23.11 5.82 -5.86
N GLU A 36 -24.14 5.81 -6.70
CA GLU A 36 -25.04 4.66 -6.86
C GLU A 36 -24.29 3.43 -7.39
N GLY A 37 -23.46 3.61 -8.41
CA GLY A 37 -22.59 2.55 -8.90
C GLY A 37 -21.62 2.06 -7.83
N GLY A 38 -21.04 2.97 -7.03
CA GLY A 38 -20.17 2.59 -5.91
C GLY A 38 -20.88 1.79 -4.82
N LEU A 39 -22.14 2.12 -4.53
CA LEU A 39 -22.99 1.36 -3.59
C LEU A 39 -23.28 -0.05 -4.14
N ALA A 40 -23.64 -0.16 -5.43
CA ALA A 40 -23.87 -1.44 -6.07
C ALA A 40 -22.60 -2.31 -6.10
N GLU A 41 -21.45 -1.72 -6.41
CA GLU A 41 -20.16 -2.42 -6.41
C GLU A 41 -19.82 -3.00 -5.04
N VAL A 42 -19.99 -2.23 -3.96
CA VAL A 42 -19.74 -2.75 -2.61
C VAL A 42 -20.84 -3.71 -2.14
N GLY A 43 -22.09 -3.47 -2.51
CA GLY A 43 -23.21 -4.37 -2.22
C GLY A 43 -22.99 -5.76 -2.81
N THR A 44 -22.62 -5.85 -4.08
CA THR A 44 -22.30 -7.14 -4.73
C THR A 44 -21.13 -7.86 -4.05
N LEU A 45 -20.10 -7.14 -3.57
CA LEU A 45 -19.04 -7.74 -2.78
C LEU A 45 -19.57 -8.33 -1.45
N LEU A 46 -20.47 -7.64 -0.77
CA LEU A 46 -21.07 -8.12 0.48
C LEU A 46 -22.05 -9.28 0.29
N GLU A 47 -22.64 -9.44 -0.89
CA GLU A 47 -23.43 -10.62 -1.23
C GLU A 47 -22.53 -11.88 -1.34
N HIS A 48 -21.34 -11.74 -1.94
CA HIS A 48 -20.42 -12.85 -2.17
C HIS A 48 -19.46 -13.10 -1.00
N HIS A 49 -19.21 -12.09 -0.16
CA HIS A 49 -18.22 -12.15 0.92
C HIS A 49 -18.81 -11.73 2.25
N SER A 50 -18.46 -12.45 3.31
CA SER A 50 -18.91 -12.15 4.67
C SER A 50 -18.46 -10.77 5.14
N HIS A 51 -17.25 -10.35 4.79
CA HIS A 51 -16.68 -9.05 5.15
C HIS A 51 -15.83 -8.51 4.00
N VAL A 52 -15.74 -7.19 3.93
CA VAL A 52 -14.87 -6.45 3.02
C VAL A 52 -13.88 -5.64 3.85
N LEU A 53 -12.59 -5.87 3.63
CA LEU A 53 -11.52 -5.09 4.23
C LEU A 53 -10.93 -4.18 3.15
N ALA A 54 -11.25 -2.90 3.19
CA ALA A 54 -10.77 -1.92 2.20
C ALA A 54 -9.51 -1.23 2.71
N VAL A 55 -8.43 -1.34 1.95
CA VAL A 55 -7.15 -0.69 2.27
C VAL A 55 -7.19 0.77 1.83
N VAL A 56 -6.96 1.68 2.78
CA VAL A 56 -7.00 3.14 2.60
C VAL A 56 -5.60 3.70 2.84
N PRO A 57 -4.79 3.87 1.78
CA PRO A 57 -3.47 4.43 1.93
C PRO A 57 -3.51 5.94 2.23
N THR A 58 -2.52 6.47 2.95
CA THR A 58 -2.43 7.92 3.30
C THR A 58 -2.36 8.87 2.10
N TRP A 59 -1.88 8.38 0.96
CA TRP A 59 -1.80 9.12 -0.31
C TRP A 59 -3.07 9.04 -1.16
N LEU A 60 -4.13 8.38 -0.68
CA LEU A 60 -5.40 8.31 -1.39
C LEU A 60 -6.07 9.71 -1.47
N PRO A 61 -6.63 10.12 -2.62
CA PRO A 61 -7.33 11.40 -2.71
C PRO A 61 -8.48 11.51 -1.68
N PRO A 62 -8.65 12.65 -0.99
CA PRO A 62 -9.68 12.81 0.05
C PRO A 62 -11.11 12.54 -0.45
N ALA A 63 -11.38 12.79 -1.73
CA ALA A 63 -12.67 12.47 -2.35
C ALA A 63 -12.95 10.97 -2.38
N ALA A 64 -11.95 10.13 -2.60
CA ALA A 64 -12.08 8.67 -2.60
C ALA A 64 -12.25 8.15 -1.17
N VAL A 65 -11.48 8.67 -0.20
CA VAL A 65 -11.65 8.35 1.24
C VAL A 65 -13.08 8.66 1.69
N ARG A 66 -13.55 9.88 1.41
CA ARG A 66 -14.92 10.29 1.74
C ARG A 66 -15.96 9.40 1.07
N ARG A 67 -15.76 9.01 -0.21
CA ARG A 67 -16.66 8.07 -0.89
C ARG A 67 -16.75 6.72 -0.18
N LEU A 68 -15.63 6.16 0.27
CA LEU A 68 -15.64 4.91 1.04
C LEU A 68 -16.41 5.04 2.36
N HIS A 69 -16.22 6.13 3.10
CA HIS A 69 -17.00 6.39 4.31
C HIS A 69 -18.49 6.58 4.02
N THR A 70 -18.85 7.32 2.97
CA THR A 70 -20.25 7.52 2.56
C THR A 70 -20.91 6.20 2.18
N VAL A 71 -20.24 5.36 1.37
CA VAL A 71 -20.75 4.04 0.99
C VAL A 71 -20.97 3.16 2.22
N ARG A 72 -19.98 3.10 3.13
CA ARG A 72 -20.11 2.36 4.39
C ARG A 72 -21.27 2.87 5.26
N ALA A 73 -21.45 4.19 5.35
CA ALA A 73 -22.51 4.80 6.15
C ALA A 73 -23.90 4.53 5.57
N ILE A 74 -24.07 4.63 4.24
CA ILE A 74 -25.36 4.38 3.57
C ILE A 74 -25.74 2.90 3.62
N LEU A 75 -24.78 2.00 3.50
CA LEU A 75 -25.03 0.56 3.62
C LEU A 75 -25.31 0.10 5.06
N GLU A 76 -25.14 1.00 6.05
CA GLU A 76 -25.41 0.76 7.47
C GLU A 76 -24.86 -0.58 7.97
N THR A 77 -23.63 -0.92 7.54
CA THR A 77 -23.06 -2.25 7.76
C THR A 77 -21.73 -2.23 8.49
N ASP A 78 -21.61 -3.16 9.43
CA ASP A 78 -20.41 -3.44 10.21
C ASP A 78 -19.43 -4.33 9.43
N ARG A 79 -19.88 -4.87 8.29
CA ARG A 79 -19.15 -5.85 7.47
C ARG A 79 -18.06 -5.21 6.61
N ILE A 80 -17.96 -3.88 6.61
CA ILE A 80 -16.93 -3.13 5.91
C ILE A 80 -15.97 -2.51 6.94
N ALA A 81 -14.71 -2.93 6.91
CA ALA A 81 -13.65 -2.28 7.66
C ALA A 81 -12.75 -1.48 6.71
N LEU A 82 -12.49 -0.23 7.07
CA LEU A 82 -11.52 0.62 6.39
C LEU A 82 -10.19 0.52 7.14
N LEU A 83 -9.12 0.14 6.44
CA LEU A 83 -7.80 -0.08 7.00
C LEU A 83 -6.87 1.05 6.56
N ASP A 84 -6.61 1.99 7.45
CA ASP A 84 -5.67 3.08 7.18
C ASP A 84 -4.23 2.55 7.17
N VAL A 85 -3.49 2.84 6.10
CA VAL A 85 -2.13 2.33 5.89
C VAL A 85 -1.21 3.46 5.47
N ASP A 86 -0.12 3.64 6.22
CA ASP A 86 0.94 4.61 5.89
C ASP A 86 2.12 3.91 5.22
N LEU A 87 1.90 3.42 4.00
CA LEU A 87 2.93 2.78 3.19
C LEU A 87 2.98 3.40 1.79
N PRO A 88 4.16 3.46 1.16
CA PRO A 88 4.24 3.83 -0.25
C PRO A 88 3.49 2.82 -1.14
N PRO A 89 3.19 3.15 -2.41
CA PRO A 89 2.36 2.32 -3.27
C PRO A 89 2.79 0.85 -3.36
N LEU A 90 4.09 0.59 -3.55
CA LEU A 90 4.61 -0.78 -3.61
C LEU A 90 4.49 -1.53 -2.26
N GLY A 91 4.75 -0.84 -1.15
CA GLY A 91 4.59 -1.42 0.19
C GLY A 91 3.13 -1.75 0.50
N THR A 92 2.21 -0.87 0.08
CA THR A 92 0.76 -1.11 0.16
C THR A 92 0.36 -2.32 -0.68
N ALA A 93 0.88 -2.44 -1.89
CA ALA A 93 0.60 -3.57 -2.78
C ALA A 93 1.12 -4.91 -2.21
N LEU A 94 2.28 -4.90 -1.55
CA LEU A 94 2.80 -6.06 -0.81
C LEU A 94 1.92 -6.42 0.39
N LEU A 95 1.49 -5.43 1.16
CA LEU A 95 0.57 -5.64 2.28
C LEU A 95 -0.74 -6.28 1.79
N VAL A 96 -1.36 -5.72 0.75
CA VAL A 96 -2.59 -6.25 0.13
C VAL A 96 -2.39 -7.70 -0.28
N ARG A 97 -1.26 -8.05 -0.90
CA ARG A 97 -0.93 -9.43 -1.26
C ARG A 97 -0.89 -10.35 -0.04
N GLN A 98 -0.24 -9.94 1.04
CA GLN A 98 -0.16 -10.72 2.29
C GLN A 98 -1.54 -10.91 2.92
N LEU A 99 -2.37 -9.86 2.96
CA LEU A 99 -3.73 -9.94 3.49
C LEU A 99 -4.61 -10.89 2.68
N ARG A 100 -4.46 -10.94 1.35
CA ARG A 100 -5.17 -11.89 0.49
C ARG A 100 -4.76 -13.35 0.77
N GLN A 101 -3.49 -13.59 1.10
CA GLN A 101 -3.05 -14.93 1.49
C GLN A 101 -3.65 -15.31 2.85
N LEU A 102 -3.67 -14.38 3.80
CA LEU A 102 -4.30 -14.59 5.11
C LEU A 102 -5.81 -14.77 5.02
N SER A 103 -6.49 -14.15 4.04
CA SER A 103 -7.95 -14.29 3.88
C SER A 103 -8.39 -15.67 3.39
N VAL A 104 -7.47 -16.51 2.92
CA VAL A 104 -7.74 -17.93 2.60
C VAL A 104 -7.74 -18.78 3.87
N CYS A 105 -7.01 -18.35 4.90
CA CYS A 105 -7.05 -18.99 6.20
C CYS A 105 -8.35 -18.62 6.93
N ASP A 106 -8.81 -19.49 7.82
CA ASP A 106 -10.06 -19.29 8.58
C ASP A 106 -9.85 -18.30 9.75
N PHE A 107 -9.29 -17.13 9.44
CA PHE A 107 -9.11 -16.02 10.37
C PHE A 107 -10.33 -15.11 10.38
N SER A 108 -10.64 -14.56 11.55
CA SER A 108 -11.67 -13.54 11.67
C SER A 108 -11.24 -12.23 10.99
N PRO A 109 -12.19 -11.40 10.52
CA PRO A 109 -11.87 -10.10 9.90
C PRO A 109 -11.08 -9.18 10.84
N GLY A 110 -11.35 -9.25 12.15
CA GLY A 110 -10.59 -8.51 13.16
C GLY A 110 -9.12 -8.94 13.25
N VAL A 111 -8.82 -10.24 13.09
CA VAL A 111 -7.45 -10.74 13.07
C VAL A 111 -6.71 -10.28 11.81
N ILE A 112 -7.35 -10.32 10.64
CA ILE A 112 -6.75 -9.83 9.40
C ILE A 112 -6.50 -8.31 9.46
N ALA A 113 -7.45 -7.54 10.02
CA ALA A 113 -7.30 -6.11 10.25
C ALA A 113 -6.15 -5.79 11.22
N ALA A 114 -6.00 -6.56 12.29
CA ALA A 114 -4.88 -6.43 13.22
C ALA A 114 -3.55 -6.81 12.56
N ALA A 115 -3.52 -7.88 11.77
CA ALA A 115 -2.37 -8.30 11.00
C ALA A 115 -1.95 -7.21 10.00
N ALA A 116 -2.88 -6.49 9.39
CA ALA A 116 -2.57 -5.37 8.49
C ALA A 116 -1.74 -4.28 9.20
N ARG A 117 -2.13 -3.92 10.43
CA ARG A 117 -1.41 -2.93 11.26
C ARG A 117 -0.03 -3.43 11.71
N LEU A 118 0.10 -4.72 11.99
CA LEU A 118 1.37 -5.32 12.39
C LEU A 118 2.32 -5.44 11.20
N LEU A 119 1.85 -5.99 10.10
CA LEU A 119 2.63 -6.20 8.88
C LEU A 119 3.10 -4.89 8.27
N SER A 120 2.28 -3.83 8.32
CA SER A 120 2.72 -2.52 7.86
C SER A 120 3.98 -2.06 8.59
N HIS A 121 4.08 -2.28 9.90
CA HIS A 121 5.27 -1.95 10.69
C HIS A 121 6.54 -2.70 10.25
N TYR A 122 6.39 -3.91 9.71
CA TYR A 122 7.53 -4.74 9.27
C TYR A 122 7.86 -4.60 7.78
N ILE A 123 7.02 -3.92 7.00
CA ILE A 123 7.29 -3.66 5.59
C ILE A 123 8.32 -2.54 5.49
N HIS A 124 9.52 -2.90 5.04
CA HIS A 124 10.58 -1.95 4.72
C HIS A 124 10.49 -1.62 3.24
N ALA A 125 9.95 -0.45 2.92
CA ALA A 125 9.84 0.01 1.56
C ALA A 125 10.97 0.98 1.27
N GLY A 126 11.81 0.67 0.28
CA GLY A 126 12.87 1.56 -0.18
C GLY A 126 13.17 1.41 -1.66
N ALA A 127 13.88 2.39 -2.21
CA ALA A 127 14.32 2.42 -3.59
C ALA A 127 15.79 2.81 -3.68
N LEU A 128 16.51 2.22 -4.64
CA LEU A 128 17.83 2.66 -5.04
C LEU A 128 17.70 3.67 -6.19
N LEU A 129 18.12 4.90 -5.95
CA LEU A 129 18.06 5.98 -6.93
C LEU A 129 19.48 6.26 -7.47
N GLY A 130 19.63 6.22 -8.79
CA GLY A 130 20.87 6.64 -9.46
C GLY A 130 21.02 8.15 -9.60
N SER A 131 19.99 8.92 -9.24
CA SER A 131 19.99 10.39 -9.23
C SER A 131 18.84 10.92 -8.35
N VAL A 132 19.09 12.02 -7.64
CA VAL A 132 18.16 12.64 -6.67
C VAL A 132 17.35 13.80 -7.29
N ALA A 133 17.49 14.05 -8.59
CA ALA A 133 16.97 15.24 -9.27
C ALA A 133 15.43 15.32 -9.40
N ARG A 134 14.66 14.36 -8.85
CA ARG A 134 13.19 14.28 -9.04
C ARG A 134 12.41 13.80 -7.83
N LEU A 135 12.93 14.01 -6.62
CA LEU A 135 12.32 13.52 -5.38
C LEU A 135 11.40 14.56 -4.72
N ASP A 136 10.36 15.00 -5.42
CA ASP A 136 9.42 16.04 -4.94
C ASP A 136 8.39 15.56 -3.89
N ARG A 137 8.45 14.29 -3.45
CA ARG A 137 7.43 13.68 -2.57
C ARG A 137 7.94 12.87 -1.39
N VAL A 138 9.17 13.11 -0.94
CA VAL A 138 9.64 12.61 0.36
C VAL A 138 10.10 13.82 1.17
N PRO A 139 9.59 14.04 2.39
CA PRO A 139 10.06 15.12 3.26
C PRO A 139 11.46 14.76 3.75
N VAL A 140 12.46 14.97 2.89
CA VAL A 140 13.87 14.92 3.27
C VAL A 140 14.21 16.24 3.94
N GLY A 141 14.65 16.17 5.20
CA GLY A 141 15.11 17.36 5.93
C GLY A 141 16.13 18.14 5.10
N LEU A 142 15.89 19.45 4.99
CA LEU A 142 16.60 20.46 4.21
C LEU A 142 18.12 20.62 4.50
N LYS A 143 18.78 19.65 5.14
CA LYS A 143 20.24 19.63 5.32
C LYS A 143 20.98 18.77 4.29
N ALA A 144 20.28 17.96 3.49
CA ALA A 144 20.90 17.12 2.45
C ALA A 144 21.15 17.83 1.11
N HIS A 145 20.59 19.03 0.92
CA HIS A 145 20.65 19.75 -0.37
C HIS A 145 22.00 20.44 -0.65
N ALA A 146 22.89 20.55 0.34
CA ALA A 146 24.09 21.39 0.22
C ALA A 146 25.36 20.67 -0.30
N ARG A 147 25.32 19.38 -0.66
CA ARG A 147 26.56 18.65 -1.04
C ARG A 147 26.50 17.73 -2.27
N SER A 148 25.43 17.75 -3.07
CA SER A 148 25.32 16.87 -4.24
C SER A 148 25.78 17.54 -5.55
N TRP A 149 27.09 17.63 -5.76
CA TRP A 149 27.68 17.75 -7.10
C TRP A 149 28.84 16.74 -7.19
N SER A 150 28.50 15.46 -7.39
CA SER A 150 29.47 14.44 -7.82
C SER A 150 28.76 13.37 -8.66
N PRO A 151 29.17 13.14 -9.92
CA PRO A 151 28.63 12.08 -10.75
C PRO A 151 28.96 10.70 -10.15
N GLY A 152 28.01 9.77 -10.11
CA GLY A 152 28.24 8.37 -9.73
C GLY A 152 27.75 7.94 -8.36
N ALA A 153 27.16 8.81 -7.53
CA ALA A 153 26.62 8.41 -6.23
C ALA A 153 25.24 7.73 -6.39
N GLN A 154 25.12 6.48 -5.93
CA GLN A 154 23.83 5.81 -5.77
C GLN A 154 23.25 6.15 -4.39
N PHE A 155 21.94 6.37 -4.30
CA PHE A 155 21.26 6.74 -3.05
C PHE A 155 20.21 5.69 -2.72
N ALA A 156 20.31 5.06 -1.55
CA ALA A 156 19.25 4.23 -1.00
C ALA A 156 18.29 5.12 -0.21
N VAL A 157 17.02 5.15 -0.61
CA VAL A 157 15.95 5.82 0.13
C VAL A 157 15.07 4.74 0.74
N LEU A 158 15.05 4.66 2.07
CA LEU A 158 14.02 3.96 2.83
C LEU A 158 12.88 4.95 3.07
N ALA A 159 11.67 4.58 2.67
CA ALA A 159 10.45 5.35 2.87
C ALA A 159 9.69 4.91 4.14
N HIS A 160 9.87 3.67 4.60
CA HIS A 160 9.21 3.10 5.78
C HIS A 160 10.13 2.05 6.46
N PRO A 161 10.10 1.86 7.80
CA PRO A 161 9.27 2.52 8.82
C PRO A 161 9.72 3.93 9.22
N THR A 162 10.99 4.24 9.05
CA THR A 162 11.52 5.60 9.25
C THR A 162 12.17 6.07 7.95
N PRO A 163 11.79 7.26 7.43
CA PRO A 163 12.36 7.75 6.19
C PRO A 163 13.87 8.00 6.39
N HIS A 164 14.69 7.27 5.65
CA HIS A 164 16.15 7.33 5.78
C HIS A 164 16.80 7.34 4.40
N LEU A 165 17.72 8.27 4.18
CA LEU A 165 18.47 8.39 2.94
C LEU A 165 19.95 8.05 3.21
N ALA A 166 20.43 6.94 2.65
CA ALA A 166 21.82 6.51 2.72
C ALA A 166 22.50 6.69 1.36
N ARG A 167 23.72 7.26 1.34
CA ARG A 167 24.57 7.27 0.15
C ARG A 167 25.28 5.92 0.06
N LEU A 168 25.10 5.20 -1.04
CA LEU A 168 25.91 4.04 -1.38
C LEU A 168 27.12 4.57 -2.16
N GLY A 169 28.30 4.45 -1.55
CA GLY A 169 29.56 4.70 -2.25
C GLY A 169 29.69 3.70 -3.40
N THR A 170 30.19 4.15 -4.55
CA THR A 170 30.60 3.27 -5.64
C THR A 170 31.62 2.27 -5.09
N SER A 171 31.26 0.99 -5.00
CA SER A 171 32.26 -0.06 -4.90
C SER A 171 32.93 -0.17 -6.28
N GLY A 172 33.94 0.67 -6.47
CA GLY A 172 34.94 0.53 -7.53
C GLY A 172 36.14 -0.22 -6.95
N ALA A 173 36.62 -1.21 -7.68
CA ALA A 173 37.73 -2.10 -7.35
C ALA A 173 39.03 -1.38 -6.87
N GLY A 174 39.76 -1.99 -5.91
CA GLY A 174 41.21 -1.80 -5.75
C GLY A 174 41.82 -2.05 -4.35
N ALA A 175 42.90 -2.85 -4.33
CA ALA A 175 43.91 -3.14 -3.30
C ALA A 175 43.55 -4.19 -2.20
N GLY A 176 44.26 -5.30 -1.99
CA GLY A 176 45.63 -5.69 -2.35
C GLY A 176 46.62 -5.43 -1.21
N GLY A 177 46.99 -6.47 -0.46
CA GLY A 177 48.25 -6.56 0.29
C GLY A 177 48.22 -6.25 1.79
N SER A 178 48.28 -7.30 2.61
CA SER A 178 49.32 -7.51 3.63
C SER A 178 49.33 -8.99 4.02
#